data_AF-A0A314XQB4-F1
#
_entry.id   AF-A0A314XQB4-F1
#
_cell.length_a   1.000
_cell.length_b   1.000
_cell.length_c   1.000
_cell.angle_alpha   90.00
_cell.angle_beta   90.00
_cell.angle_gamma   90.00
#
_symmetry.space_group_name_H-M   'P 1'
#
loop_
_entity.id
_entity.type
_entity.pdbx_description
1 polymer ?
#
loop_
_entity_poly.entity_id
_entity_poly.type
_entity_poly.pdbx_seq_one_letter_code
_entity_poly.pdbx_strand_id
1 'polypeptide(L)'
;MAQKILYSIECEMRSCPYTLGLGEPNLAGKPNLDYDAVCRPSELHSLKKSPYDHIDNYENHTVYTTHQVLESWVFVCQELLKRVTRRIEARDFEKAASDCYLIERIWKLLAEIEDLHLLMDPDDFLRLKNQLSIKTVDDTESFCFRSKGLVGMTKLCKELRHRVPYILDVEVDPKGGPRIQEAAMRLYSEKKIGSDSDSEKIHVLQALQAIESALKRFYYAYKQVLVVLMGSLEAKGNRVVVSTEICDSLSQIFLEPTYFPSLDAAKTFLGDSLNHEHGGGVGRSRRKQ
;
A
#
# COMPACT_ATOMS: atom_id res chain seq x y z
N MET A 1 -11.75 -19.89 -32.68
CA MET A 1 -11.81 -18.94 -31.55
C MET A 1 -10.52 -18.13 -31.44
N ALA A 2 -9.35 -18.78 -31.40
CA ALA A 2 -8.04 -18.13 -31.38
C ALA A 2 -7.82 -17.06 -32.48
N GLN A 3 -8.12 -17.36 -33.75
CA GLN A 3 -7.98 -16.39 -34.85
C GLN A 3 -8.83 -15.11 -34.67
N LYS A 4 -10.00 -15.20 -34.01
CA LYS A 4 -10.84 -14.03 -33.75
C LYS A 4 -10.24 -13.13 -32.67
N ILE A 5 -9.69 -13.73 -31.61
CA ILE A 5 -8.99 -13.00 -30.54
C ILE A 5 -7.75 -12.30 -31.10
N LEU A 6 -6.99 -13.02 -31.93
CA LEU A 6 -5.76 -12.54 -32.55
C LEU A 6 -6.02 -11.34 -33.48
N TYR A 7 -7.10 -11.39 -34.26
CA TYR A 7 -7.56 -10.26 -35.08
C TYR A 7 -8.08 -9.08 -34.25
N SER A 8 -8.78 -9.32 -33.14
CA SER A 8 -9.24 -8.26 -32.23
C SER A 8 -8.06 -7.54 -31.57
N ILE A 9 -7.04 -8.27 -31.12
CA ILE A 9 -5.80 -7.69 -30.60
C ILE A 9 -5.12 -6.85 -31.68
N GLU A 10 -5.01 -7.35 -32.91
CA GLU A 10 -4.41 -6.59 -34.02
C GLU A 10 -5.12 -5.26 -34.29
N CYS A 11 -6.46 -5.25 -34.29
CA CYS A 11 -7.24 -4.04 -34.49
C CYS A 11 -6.96 -2.98 -33.42
N GLU A 12 -6.91 -3.37 -32.15
CA GLU A 12 -6.57 -2.46 -31.03
C GLU A 12 -5.11 -2.00 -31.09
N MET A 13 -4.20 -2.88 -31.54
CA MET A 13 -2.76 -2.62 -31.64
C MET A 13 -2.36 -1.76 -32.87
N ARG A 14 -3.31 -1.37 -33.74
CA ARG A 14 -3.00 -0.56 -34.94
C ARG A 14 -2.39 0.79 -34.60
N SER A 15 -2.86 1.43 -33.52
CA SER A 15 -2.34 2.72 -33.05
C SER A 15 -1.07 2.60 -32.20
N CYS A 16 -0.73 1.40 -31.74
CA CYS A 16 0.45 1.16 -30.91
C CYS A 16 1.76 1.22 -31.72
N PRO A 17 2.84 1.77 -31.17
CA PRO A 17 4.13 1.86 -31.85
C PRO A 17 4.90 0.52 -31.92
N TYR A 18 4.44 -0.52 -31.21
CA TYR A 18 5.01 -1.87 -31.17
C TYR A 18 3.90 -2.92 -31.23
N THR A 19 4.28 -4.17 -31.50
CA THR A 19 3.43 -5.39 -31.36
C THR A 19 3.81 -6.16 -30.09
N LEU A 20 2.91 -6.98 -29.55
CA LEU A 20 3.11 -7.78 -28.33
C LEU A 20 3.70 -9.18 -28.61
N GLY A 21 3.84 -9.57 -29.87
CA GLY A 21 4.56 -10.79 -30.21
C GLY A 21 3.84 -12.05 -29.79
N LEU A 22 2.53 -11.97 -29.61
CA LEU A 22 1.60 -13.05 -29.26
C LEU A 22 1.24 -13.92 -30.48
N GLY A 23 2.00 -13.78 -31.59
CA GLY A 23 1.74 -14.43 -32.86
C GLY A 23 0.84 -13.64 -33.82
N GLU A 24 0.56 -12.36 -33.54
CA GLU A 24 -0.20 -11.47 -34.44
C GLU A 24 0.54 -11.18 -35.77
N PRO A 25 -0.18 -11.02 -36.89
CA PRO A 25 0.42 -10.59 -38.15
C PRO A 25 1.02 -9.19 -38.03
N ASN A 26 2.35 -9.07 -38.07
CA ASN A 26 3.04 -7.79 -38.04
C ASN A 26 3.19 -7.19 -39.45
N LEU A 27 2.08 -6.94 -40.12
CA LEU A 27 2.06 -6.45 -41.52
C LEU A 27 2.72 -5.08 -41.70
N ALA A 28 2.75 -4.27 -40.63
CA ALA A 28 3.36 -2.95 -40.61
C ALA A 28 4.85 -2.96 -40.22
N GLY A 29 5.45 -4.13 -39.96
CA GLY A 29 6.86 -4.27 -39.61
C GLY A 29 7.26 -3.54 -38.32
N LYS A 30 6.33 -3.39 -37.37
CA LYS A 30 6.57 -2.69 -36.09
C LYS A 30 7.58 -3.47 -35.23
N PRO A 31 8.32 -2.80 -34.34
CA PRO A 31 9.11 -3.48 -33.32
C PRO A 31 8.24 -4.44 -32.51
N ASN A 32 8.77 -5.62 -32.21
CA ASN A 32 8.05 -6.65 -31.47
C ASN A 32 8.54 -6.75 -30.03
N LEU A 33 7.63 -6.62 -29.07
CA LEU A 33 7.87 -7.01 -27.68
C LEU A 33 7.62 -8.51 -27.61
N ASP A 34 8.62 -9.33 -27.28
CA ASP A 34 8.40 -10.76 -27.07
C ASP A 34 7.73 -10.98 -25.72
N TYR A 35 6.39 -10.90 -25.69
CA TYR A 35 5.62 -10.97 -24.46
C TYR A 35 5.90 -12.26 -23.69
N ASP A 36 6.06 -13.39 -24.37
CA ASP A 36 6.32 -14.67 -23.70
C ASP A 36 7.73 -14.69 -23.09
N ALA A 37 8.73 -14.08 -23.73
CA ALA A 37 10.05 -13.93 -23.13
C ALA A 37 10.07 -12.97 -21.93
N VAL A 38 9.22 -11.92 -21.95
CA VAL A 38 9.19 -10.91 -20.88
C VAL A 38 8.33 -11.36 -19.70
N CYS A 39 7.09 -11.76 -19.95
CA CYS A 39 6.11 -12.12 -18.92
C CYS A 39 6.23 -13.60 -18.49
N ARG A 40 6.85 -14.46 -19.31
CA ARG A 40 7.08 -15.89 -19.05
C ARG A 40 5.83 -16.60 -18.51
N PRO A 41 4.65 -16.46 -19.17
CA PRO A 41 3.38 -16.93 -18.63
C PRO A 41 3.35 -18.44 -18.42
N SER A 42 4.02 -19.23 -19.27
CA SER A 42 4.11 -20.68 -19.10
C SER A 42 4.84 -21.08 -17.81
N GLU A 43 5.89 -20.33 -17.45
CA GLU A 43 6.61 -20.57 -16.21
C GLU A 43 5.76 -20.20 -15.00
N LEU A 44 5.10 -19.04 -15.05
CA LEU A 44 4.16 -18.64 -14.01
C LEU A 44 3.03 -19.67 -13.83
N HIS A 45 2.43 -20.14 -14.92
CA HIS A 45 1.38 -21.17 -14.87
C HIS A 45 1.89 -22.51 -14.34
N SER A 46 3.16 -22.86 -14.58
CA SER A 46 3.75 -24.07 -14.00
C SER A 46 3.82 -24.03 -12.47
N LEU A 47 3.89 -22.82 -11.89
CA LEU A 47 3.85 -22.58 -10.45
C LEU A 47 2.44 -22.64 -9.85
N LYS A 48 1.39 -22.81 -10.66
CA LYS A 48 0.02 -23.00 -10.15
C LYS A 48 -0.13 -24.31 -9.37
N LYS A 49 0.75 -25.29 -9.61
CA LYS A 49 0.77 -26.56 -8.88
C LYS A 49 1.07 -26.28 -7.40
N SER A 50 0.07 -26.46 -6.55
CA SER A 50 0.23 -26.31 -5.12
C SER A 50 0.81 -27.61 -4.55
N PRO A 51 1.72 -27.58 -3.56
CA PRO A 51 2.08 -28.77 -2.81
C PRO A 51 0.86 -29.44 -2.13
N TYR A 52 -0.26 -28.72 -2.08
CA TYR A 52 -1.54 -29.16 -1.54
C TYR A 52 -2.56 -29.53 -2.62
N ASP A 53 -2.17 -29.78 -3.88
CA ASP A 53 -3.08 -30.22 -4.95
C ASP A 53 -3.77 -31.57 -4.65
N HIS A 54 -3.29 -32.32 -3.65
CA HIS A 54 -3.92 -33.53 -3.14
C HIS A 54 -5.13 -33.27 -2.22
N ILE A 55 -5.37 -32.01 -1.83
CA ILE A 55 -6.53 -31.61 -1.03
C ILE A 55 -7.72 -31.43 -1.97
N ASP A 56 -8.73 -32.30 -1.82
CA ASP A 56 -10.01 -32.19 -2.53
C ASP A 56 -10.89 -31.12 -1.88
N ASN A 57 -10.55 -29.85 -2.13
CA ASN A 57 -11.28 -28.68 -1.68
C ASN A 57 -11.15 -27.57 -2.73
N TYR A 58 -12.28 -27.15 -3.30
CA TYR A 58 -12.33 -26.16 -4.38
C TYR A 58 -11.67 -24.82 -3.97
N GLU A 59 -11.83 -24.44 -2.70
CA GLU A 59 -11.31 -23.19 -2.17
C GLU A 59 -9.78 -23.13 -2.08
N ASN A 60 -9.10 -24.29 -2.12
CA ASN A 60 -7.64 -24.37 -2.08
C ASN A 60 -6.98 -23.62 -3.23
N HIS A 61 -7.53 -23.76 -4.45
CA HIS A 61 -7.02 -23.07 -5.62
C HIS A 61 -7.25 -21.56 -5.55
N THR A 62 -8.39 -21.12 -5.02
CA THR A 62 -8.72 -19.71 -4.79
C THR A 62 -7.70 -19.10 -3.84
N VAL A 63 -7.54 -19.67 -2.64
CA VAL A 63 -6.59 -19.18 -1.62
C VAL A 63 -5.17 -19.11 -2.19
N TYR A 64 -4.71 -20.18 -2.83
CA TYR A 64 -3.34 -20.26 -3.34
C TYR A 64 -3.08 -19.22 -4.43
N THR A 65 -3.99 -19.09 -5.40
CA THR A 65 -3.86 -18.12 -6.50
C THR A 65 -3.92 -16.68 -5.99
N THR A 66 -4.84 -16.38 -5.07
CA THR A 66 -4.95 -15.04 -4.46
C THR A 66 -3.66 -14.64 -3.74
N HIS A 67 -3.05 -15.56 -2.98
CA HIS A 67 -1.78 -15.29 -2.30
C HIS A 67 -0.61 -15.14 -3.28
N GLN A 68 -0.56 -15.89 -4.38
CA GLN A 68 0.47 -15.70 -5.42
C GLN A 68 0.37 -14.30 -6.06
N VAL A 69 -0.84 -13.84 -6.35
CA VAL A 69 -1.08 -12.48 -6.89
C VAL A 69 -0.68 -11.43 -5.86
N LEU A 70 -1.07 -11.62 -4.60
CA LEU A 70 -0.69 -10.73 -3.49
C LEU A 70 0.84 -10.63 -3.34
N GLU A 71 1.54 -11.75 -3.26
CA GLU A 71 3.01 -11.78 -3.09
C GLU A 71 3.74 -11.14 -4.28
N SER A 72 3.20 -11.27 -5.49
CA SER A 72 3.76 -10.61 -6.67
C SER A 72 3.70 -9.08 -6.55
N TRP A 73 2.57 -8.54 -6.08
CA TRP A 73 2.41 -7.10 -5.85
C TRP A 73 3.21 -6.60 -4.65
N VAL A 74 3.31 -7.41 -3.59
CA VAL A 74 4.17 -7.13 -2.43
C VAL A 74 5.63 -7.00 -2.88
N PHE A 75 6.12 -7.91 -3.73
CA PHE A 75 7.47 -7.83 -4.27
C PHE A 75 7.70 -6.54 -5.08
N VAL A 76 6.78 -6.18 -5.97
CA VAL A 76 6.85 -4.92 -6.74
C VAL A 76 6.91 -3.72 -5.80
N CYS A 77 6.08 -3.69 -4.77
CA CYS A 77 6.02 -2.60 -3.81
C CYS A 77 7.33 -2.46 -3.02
N GLN A 78 7.96 -3.57 -2.61
CA GLN A 78 9.27 -3.54 -1.95
C GLN A 78 10.36 -2.92 -2.84
N GLU A 79 10.38 -3.24 -4.13
CA GLU A 79 11.32 -2.63 -5.08
C GLU A 79 11.02 -1.14 -5.30
N LEU A 80 9.75 -0.74 -5.33
CA LEU A 80 9.35 0.67 -5.37
C LEU A 80 9.79 1.43 -4.12
N LEU A 81 9.65 0.86 -2.91
CA LEU A 81 10.10 1.47 -1.66
C LEU A 81 11.62 1.72 -1.64
N LYS A 82 12.40 0.76 -2.15
CA LYS A 82 13.85 0.93 -2.36
C LYS A 82 14.15 2.02 -3.39
N ARG A 83 13.33 2.15 -4.44
CA ARG A 83 13.48 3.18 -5.48
C ARG A 83 13.13 4.58 -4.96
N VAL A 84 12.04 4.73 -4.19
CA VAL A 84 11.66 5.97 -3.49
C VAL A 84 12.81 6.45 -2.62
N THR A 85 13.39 5.54 -1.83
CA THR A 85 14.53 5.87 -0.96
C THR A 85 15.68 6.48 -1.75
N ARG A 86 16.09 5.83 -2.85
CA ARG A 86 17.17 6.33 -3.72
C ARG A 86 16.82 7.66 -4.39
N ARG A 87 15.57 7.85 -4.84
CA ARG A 87 15.11 9.10 -5.47
C ARG A 87 15.08 10.26 -4.47
N ILE A 88 14.63 10.01 -3.24
CA ILE A 88 14.69 11.01 -2.16
C ILE A 88 16.15 11.37 -1.90
N GLU A 89 17.05 10.41 -1.73
CA GLU A 89 18.48 10.66 -1.51
C GLU A 89 19.09 11.49 -2.67
N ALA A 90 18.70 11.21 -3.91
CA ALA A 90 19.10 11.98 -5.10
C ALA A 90 18.37 13.34 -5.27
N ARG A 91 17.46 13.71 -4.36
CA ARG A 91 16.59 14.92 -4.43
C ARG A 91 15.69 14.97 -5.68
N ASP A 92 15.40 13.82 -6.30
CA ASP A 92 14.43 13.69 -7.39
C ASP A 92 13.02 13.54 -6.80
N PHE A 93 12.51 14.65 -6.23
CA PHE A 93 11.28 14.65 -5.44
C PHE A 93 10.03 14.44 -6.29
N GLU A 94 9.98 14.97 -7.52
CA GLU A 94 8.90 14.72 -8.47
C GLU A 94 8.70 13.21 -8.70
N LYS A 95 9.78 12.50 -9.07
CA LYS A 95 9.71 11.07 -9.33
C LYS A 95 9.54 10.25 -8.05
N ALA A 96 10.04 10.72 -6.91
CA ALA A 96 9.76 10.08 -5.63
C ALA A 96 8.27 10.15 -5.28
N ALA A 97 7.62 11.30 -5.51
CA ALA A 97 6.19 11.46 -5.28
C ALA A 97 5.35 10.54 -6.18
N SER A 98 5.74 10.42 -7.46
CA SER A 98 5.11 9.48 -8.40
C SER A 98 5.22 8.02 -7.93
N ASP A 99 6.40 7.59 -7.48
CA ASP A 99 6.57 6.23 -6.93
C ASP A 99 5.77 6.03 -5.63
N CYS A 100 5.72 7.03 -4.75
CA CYS A 100 4.90 6.96 -3.54
C CYS A 100 3.40 6.82 -3.86
N TYR A 101 2.92 7.51 -4.90
CA TYR A 101 1.55 7.35 -5.39
C TYR A 101 1.29 5.92 -5.87
N LEU A 102 2.23 5.32 -6.61
CA LEU A 102 2.10 3.92 -7.05
C LEU A 102 2.07 2.95 -5.86
N ILE A 103 2.91 3.16 -4.84
CA ILE A 103 2.91 2.34 -3.61
C ILE A 103 1.55 2.43 -2.90
N GLU A 104 0.97 3.63 -2.80
CA GLU A 104 -0.35 3.82 -2.19
C GLU A 104 -1.46 3.12 -3.00
N ARG A 105 -1.38 3.15 -4.34
CA ARG A 105 -2.29 2.38 -5.21
C ARG A 105 -2.14 0.87 -5.00
N ILE A 106 -0.92 0.37 -4.86
CA ILE A 106 -0.67 -1.04 -4.60
C ILE A 106 -1.29 -1.46 -3.26
N TRP A 107 -1.13 -0.68 -2.19
CA TRP A 107 -1.78 -0.98 -0.91
C TRP A 107 -3.30 -1.11 -1.01
N LYS A 108 -3.94 -0.27 -1.82
CA LYS A 108 -5.39 -0.37 -2.09
C LYS A 108 -5.74 -1.62 -2.89
N LEU A 109 -4.97 -1.90 -3.94
CA LEU A 109 -5.14 -3.10 -4.74
C LEU A 109 -4.98 -4.38 -3.90
N LEU A 110 -4.04 -4.41 -2.95
CA LEU A 110 -3.89 -5.53 -2.03
C LEU A 110 -5.14 -5.77 -1.17
N ALA A 111 -5.85 -4.71 -0.77
CA ALA A 111 -7.12 -4.85 -0.06
C ALA A 111 -8.19 -5.45 -0.97
N GLU A 112 -8.30 -4.99 -2.21
CA GLU A 112 -9.23 -5.54 -3.21
C GLU A 112 -8.92 -7.01 -3.56
N ILE A 113 -7.65 -7.40 -3.58
CA ILE A 113 -7.23 -8.80 -3.76
C ILE A 113 -7.70 -9.66 -2.58
N GLU A 114 -7.54 -9.18 -1.35
CA GLU A 114 -8.00 -9.91 -0.16
C GLU A 114 -9.52 -10.03 -0.09
N ASP A 115 -10.27 -9.06 -0.62
CA ASP A 115 -11.73 -9.10 -0.73
C ASP A 115 -12.23 -10.27 -1.60
N LEU A 116 -11.39 -10.85 -2.47
CA LEU A 116 -11.74 -12.07 -3.21
C LEU A 116 -12.09 -13.24 -2.29
N HIS A 117 -11.53 -13.27 -1.07
CA HIS A 117 -11.88 -14.30 -0.11
C HIS A 117 -13.31 -14.13 0.47
N LEU A 118 -13.94 -12.95 0.35
CA LEU A 118 -15.31 -12.73 0.86
C LEU A 118 -16.38 -13.59 0.16
N LEU A 119 -16.08 -14.12 -1.02
CA LEU A 119 -16.99 -14.94 -1.81
C LEU A 119 -16.84 -16.44 -1.53
N MET A 120 -15.92 -16.83 -0.66
CA MET A 120 -15.67 -18.23 -0.34
C MET A 120 -16.78 -18.80 0.55
N ASP A 121 -17.07 -20.09 0.39
CA ASP A 121 -17.95 -20.79 1.32
C ASP A 121 -17.24 -20.95 2.70
N PRO A 122 -17.87 -20.51 3.80
CA PRO A 122 -17.24 -20.61 5.12
C PRO A 122 -16.99 -22.06 5.60
N ASP A 123 -17.85 -23.04 5.27
CA ASP A 123 -17.63 -24.44 5.66
C ASP A 123 -16.43 -25.01 4.90
N ASP A 124 -16.36 -24.78 3.59
CA ASP A 124 -15.23 -25.22 2.76
C ASP A 124 -13.93 -24.56 3.20
N PHE A 125 -13.92 -23.26 3.49
CA PHE A 125 -12.72 -22.58 4.00
C PHE A 125 -12.28 -23.08 5.38
N LEU A 126 -13.20 -23.30 6.32
CA LEU A 126 -12.86 -23.81 7.65
C LEU A 126 -12.31 -25.24 7.59
N ARG A 127 -12.83 -26.09 6.69
CA ARG A 127 -12.26 -27.41 6.39
C ARG A 127 -10.85 -27.27 5.80
N LEU A 128 -10.68 -26.39 4.81
CA LEU A 128 -9.40 -26.12 4.17
C LEU A 128 -8.35 -25.65 5.18
N LYS A 129 -8.71 -24.71 6.05
CA LYS A 129 -7.85 -24.18 7.13
C LYS A 129 -7.27 -25.31 7.99
N ASN A 130 -8.12 -26.28 8.35
CA ASN A 130 -7.69 -27.46 9.11
C ASN A 130 -6.78 -28.38 8.28
N GLN A 131 -7.12 -28.62 7.02
CA GLN A 131 -6.34 -29.48 6.11
C GLN A 131 -4.95 -28.92 5.81
N LEU A 132 -4.85 -27.62 5.55
CA LEU A 132 -3.60 -26.90 5.33
C LEU A 132 -2.73 -26.81 6.58
N SER A 133 -3.23 -27.31 7.73
CA SER A 133 -2.59 -27.09 9.02
C SER A 133 -2.21 -25.62 9.18
N ILE A 134 -3.15 -24.72 8.88
CA ILE A 134 -3.10 -23.33 9.35
C ILE A 134 -3.35 -23.34 10.87
N LYS A 135 -2.60 -24.19 11.57
CA LYS A 135 -2.43 -24.18 13.00
C LYS A 135 -1.38 -23.14 13.28
N THR A 136 -1.84 -22.15 14.01
CA THR A 136 -1.13 -21.22 14.84
C THR A 136 -0.08 -21.96 15.67
N VAL A 137 1.19 -21.91 15.26
CA VAL A 137 2.26 -22.52 16.06
C VAL A 137 2.42 -21.79 17.41
N ASP A 138 1.87 -20.57 17.54
CA ASP A 138 1.89 -19.76 18.78
C ASP A 138 0.56 -19.04 19.14
N ASP A 139 -0.57 -19.29 18.47
CA ASP A 139 -1.89 -18.61 18.68
C ASP A 139 -1.90 -17.06 18.70
N THR A 140 -0.78 -16.41 18.40
CA THR A 140 -0.62 -14.96 18.62
C THR A 140 -0.71 -14.10 17.36
N GLU A 141 -0.45 -14.64 16.17
CA GLU A 141 -0.33 -13.87 14.93
C GLU A 141 -1.28 -14.33 13.81
N SER A 142 -1.95 -13.35 13.18
CA SER A 142 -2.87 -13.55 12.04
C SER A 142 -2.16 -14.09 10.79
N PHE A 143 -2.90 -14.82 9.95
CA PHE A 143 -2.36 -15.54 8.79
C PHE A 143 -1.52 -14.69 7.84
N CYS A 144 -1.93 -13.45 7.55
CA CYS A 144 -1.16 -12.53 6.70
C CYS A 144 0.28 -12.28 7.19
N PHE A 145 0.56 -12.40 8.49
CA PHE A 145 1.91 -12.20 9.04
C PHE A 145 2.87 -13.35 8.73
N ARG A 146 2.37 -14.48 8.21
CA ARG A 146 3.22 -15.53 7.64
C ARG A 146 3.93 -15.08 6.37
N SER A 147 3.37 -14.09 5.66
CA SER A 147 4.04 -13.45 4.53
C SER A 147 5.22 -12.60 5.03
N LYS A 148 6.43 -13.14 4.89
CA LYS A 148 7.67 -12.38 5.14
C LYS A 148 7.77 -11.15 4.23
N GLY A 149 7.21 -11.24 3.01
CA GLY A 149 7.13 -10.15 2.07
C GLY A 149 6.29 -8.99 2.62
N LEU A 150 5.04 -9.27 3.01
CA LEU A 150 4.10 -8.28 3.52
C LEU A 150 4.60 -7.64 4.82
N VAL A 151 5.13 -8.45 5.75
CA VAL A 151 5.76 -7.94 6.99
C VAL A 151 6.94 -7.02 6.67
N GLY A 152 7.80 -7.42 5.74
CA GLY A 152 8.92 -6.59 5.28
C GLY A 152 8.47 -5.29 4.62
N MET A 153 7.43 -5.34 3.79
CA MET A 153 6.85 -4.19 3.12
C MET A 153 6.27 -3.18 4.13
N THR A 154 5.52 -3.65 5.12
CA THR A 154 4.98 -2.82 6.22
C THR A 154 6.10 -2.14 7.00
N LYS A 155 7.17 -2.88 7.31
CA LYS A 155 8.35 -2.31 7.99
C LYS A 155 9.00 -1.19 7.15
N LEU A 156 9.23 -1.43 5.87
CA LEU A 156 9.81 -0.43 4.95
C LEU A 156 8.93 0.83 4.86
N CYS A 157 7.60 0.69 4.84
CA CYS A 157 6.68 1.84 4.88
C CYS A 157 6.85 2.66 6.17
N LYS A 158 6.95 2.01 7.33
CA LYS A 158 7.19 2.70 8.61
C LYS A 158 8.54 3.44 8.62
N GLU A 159 9.56 2.86 8.01
CA GLU A 159 10.91 3.44 7.94
C GLU A 159 10.98 4.71 7.08
N LEU A 160 10.00 4.98 6.20
CA LEU A 160 9.92 6.22 5.42
C LEU A 160 9.86 7.47 6.31
N ARG A 161 9.41 7.35 7.57
CA ARG A 161 9.46 8.45 8.55
C ARG A 161 10.86 9.03 8.74
N HIS A 162 11.90 8.21 8.60
CA HIS A 162 13.30 8.63 8.73
C HIS A 162 13.76 9.50 7.56
N ARG A 163 12.97 9.59 6.48
CA ARG A 163 13.26 10.44 5.31
C ARG A 163 12.65 11.83 5.42
N VAL A 164 11.70 12.06 6.32
CA VAL A 164 11.05 13.36 6.51
C VAL A 164 12.05 14.50 6.81
N PRO A 165 13.00 14.34 7.75
CA PRO A 165 13.96 15.41 8.02
C PRO A 165 14.83 15.75 6.82
N TYR A 166 15.21 14.74 6.03
CA TYR A 166 15.98 14.91 4.80
C TYR A 166 15.20 15.69 3.75
N ILE A 167 13.90 15.39 3.56
CA ILE A 167 13.03 16.12 2.62
C ILE A 167 12.88 17.59 3.03
N LEU A 168 12.79 17.85 4.33
CA LEU A 168 12.62 19.19 4.90
C LEU A 168 13.93 19.97 5.07
N ASP A 169 15.08 19.38 4.75
CA ASP A 169 16.42 19.96 4.98
C ASP A 169 16.65 20.35 6.46
N VAL A 170 16.22 19.50 7.39
CA VAL A 170 16.37 19.71 8.84
C VAL A 170 17.25 18.62 9.44
N GLU A 171 18.22 19.01 10.27
CA GLU A 171 19.00 18.07 11.07
C GLU A 171 18.12 17.35 12.08
N VAL A 172 18.29 16.03 12.17
CA VAL A 172 17.52 15.18 13.08
C VAL A 172 18.02 15.40 14.51
N ASP A 173 17.18 16.01 15.35
CA ASP A 173 17.32 15.82 16.79
C ASP A 173 16.90 14.37 17.11
N PRO A 174 17.71 13.55 17.80
CA PRO A 174 17.36 12.18 18.18
C PRO A 174 16.02 12.05 18.94
N LYS A 175 15.43 13.14 19.43
CA LYS A 175 14.10 13.17 20.05
C LYS A 175 12.94 13.60 19.14
N GLY A 176 13.17 13.90 17.86
CA GLY A 176 12.11 14.33 16.93
C GLY A 176 11.43 15.62 17.39
N GLY A 177 12.19 16.71 17.43
CA GLY A 177 11.78 17.96 18.07
C GLY A 177 10.86 18.89 17.25
N PRO A 178 10.48 20.05 17.84
CA PRO A 178 9.65 21.11 17.22
C PRO A 178 10.15 21.58 15.85
N ARG A 179 11.45 21.42 15.56
CA ARG A 179 12.09 21.90 14.32
C ARG A 179 11.53 21.26 13.05
N ILE A 180 11.21 19.96 13.08
CA ILE A 180 10.64 19.26 11.92
C ILE A 180 9.24 19.81 11.63
N GLN A 181 8.45 20.02 12.69
CA GLN A 181 7.10 20.57 12.59
C GLN A 181 7.15 22.02 12.06
N GLU A 182 8.00 22.87 12.62
CA GLU A 182 8.19 24.26 12.16
C GLU A 182 8.61 24.34 10.69
N ALA A 183 9.55 23.47 10.26
CA ALA A 183 9.97 23.43 8.87
C ALA A 183 8.86 22.96 7.93
N ALA A 184 8.07 21.96 8.34
CA ALA A 184 6.88 21.55 7.59
C ALA A 184 5.84 22.67 7.51
N MET A 185 5.61 23.39 8.61
CA MET A 185 4.70 24.55 8.62
C MET A 185 5.15 25.61 7.62
N ARG A 186 6.41 26.03 7.67
CA ARG A 186 6.98 27.01 6.73
C ARG A 186 6.87 26.54 5.28
N LEU A 187 7.18 25.28 5.00
CA LEU A 187 7.05 24.72 3.65
C LEU A 187 5.61 24.82 3.13
N TYR A 188 4.61 24.54 3.98
CA TYR A 188 3.20 24.61 3.60
C TYR A 188 2.66 26.03 3.50
N SER A 189 3.05 26.95 4.40
CA SER A 189 2.52 28.33 4.43
C SER A 189 3.25 29.29 3.49
N GLU A 190 4.57 29.15 3.37
CA GLU A 190 5.45 30.05 2.63
C GLU A 190 5.84 29.46 1.27
N LYS A 191 5.06 28.48 0.75
CA LYS A 191 5.30 27.88 -0.56
C LYS A 191 5.49 29.00 -1.58
N LYS A 192 6.70 29.13 -2.10
CA LYS A 192 7.03 30.19 -3.07
C LYS A 192 6.23 29.92 -4.33
N ILE A 193 5.44 30.92 -4.75
CA ILE A 193 4.67 30.86 -5.99
C ILE A 193 5.66 30.63 -7.14
N GLY A 194 5.52 29.52 -7.87
CA GLY A 194 6.43 29.10 -8.95
C GLY A 194 7.67 28.31 -8.52
N SER A 195 7.79 27.89 -7.26
CA SER A 195 8.84 26.96 -6.81
C SER A 195 8.40 25.51 -6.97
N ASP A 196 8.83 24.89 -8.07
CA ASP A 196 8.53 23.48 -8.37
C ASP A 196 9.11 22.56 -7.27
N SER A 197 10.34 22.85 -6.81
CA SER A 197 10.99 22.11 -5.71
C SER A 197 10.18 22.07 -4.42
N ASP A 198 9.56 23.18 -3.99
CA ASP A 198 8.74 23.19 -2.77
C ASP A 198 7.44 22.39 -2.99
N SER A 199 6.84 22.48 -4.18
CA SER A 199 5.67 21.69 -4.54
C SER A 199 5.96 20.20 -4.51
N GLU A 200 7.08 19.77 -5.11
CA GLU A 200 7.49 18.38 -5.16
C GLU A 200 7.73 17.81 -3.76
N LYS A 201 8.42 18.55 -2.88
CA LYS A 201 8.61 18.15 -1.47
C LYS A 201 7.27 17.96 -0.77
N ILE A 202 6.33 18.88 -0.94
CA ILE A 202 4.97 18.76 -0.38
C ILE A 202 4.29 17.49 -0.91
N HIS A 203 4.37 17.22 -2.21
CA HIS A 203 3.79 16.02 -2.81
C HIS A 203 4.38 14.73 -2.24
N VAL A 204 5.71 14.67 -2.05
CA VAL A 204 6.34 13.52 -1.38
C VAL A 204 5.79 13.36 0.04
N LEU A 205 5.79 14.42 0.85
CA LEU A 205 5.31 14.38 2.25
C LEU A 205 3.84 13.95 2.36
N GLN A 206 2.97 14.46 1.48
CA GLN A 206 1.57 14.03 1.43
C GLN A 206 1.43 12.57 0.99
N ALA A 207 2.23 12.14 0.02
CA ALA A 207 2.21 10.75 -0.46
C ALA A 207 2.70 9.78 0.63
N LEU A 208 3.68 10.15 1.46
CA LEU A 208 4.10 9.34 2.62
C LEU A 208 2.95 9.11 3.60
N GLN A 209 2.20 10.17 3.96
CA GLN A 209 1.02 10.04 4.83
C GLN A 209 -0.11 9.24 4.13
N ALA A 210 -0.26 9.37 2.81
CA ALA A 210 -1.23 8.58 2.05
C ALA A 210 -0.89 7.08 2.06
N ILE A 211 0.38 6.70 1.94
CA ILE A 211 0.85 5.32 2.07
C ILE A 211 0.49 4.76 3.45
N GLU A 212 0.80 5.50 4.53
CA GLU A 212 0.40 5.09 5.89
C GLU A 212 -1.11 4.86 5.97
N SER A 213 -1.89 5.79 5.42
CA SER A 213 -3.35 5.73 5.45
C SER A 213 -3.89 4.50 4.68
N ALA A 214 -3.30 4.16 3.53
CA ALA A 214 -3.68 2.98 2.75
C ALA A 214 -3.26 1.68 3.45
N LEU A 215 -2.05 1.63 4.02
CA LEU A 215 -1.54 0.51 4.81
C LEU A 215 -2.45 0.20 6.00
N LYS A 216 -2.82 1.22 6.80
CA LYS A 216 -3.71 1.03 7.96
C LYS A 216 -5.11 0.56 7.52
N ARG A 217 -5.63 1.08 6.41
CA ARG A 217 -6.90 0.62 5.82
C ARG A 217 -6.82 -0.84 5.37
N PHE A 218 -5.73 -1.26 4.75
CA PHE A 218 -5.52 -2.67 4.37
C PHE A 218 -5.65 -3.59 5.59
N TYR A 219 -4.93 -3.31 6.68
CA TYR A 219 -4.99 -4.19 7.87
C TYR A 219 -6.35 -4.16 8.56
N TYR A 220 -7.04 -3.02 8.55
CA TYR A 220 -8.41 -2.94 9.03
C TYR A 220 -9.36 -3.78 8.17
N ALA A 221 -9.29 -3.65 6.84
CA ALA A 221 -10.12 -4.39 5.90
C ALA A 221 -9.86 -5.90 5.98
N TYR A 222 -8.59 -6.31 6.00
CA TYR A 222 -8.17 -7.70 6.17
C TYR A 222 -8.76 -8.33 7.43
N LYS A 223 -8.79 -7.59 8.55
CA LYS A 223 -9.46 -8.06 9.77
C LYS A 223 -10.96 -8.32 9.54
N GLN A 224 -11.65 -7.49 8.76
CA GLN A 224 -13.06 -7.73 8.44
C GLN A 224 -13.23 -8.97 7.54
N VAL A 225 -12.36 -9.16 6.55
CA VAL A 225 -12.35 -10.37 5.70
C VAL A 225 -12.23 -11.62 6.57
N LEU A 226 -11.31 -11.65 7.54
CA LEU A 226 -11.20 -12.77 8.48
C LEU A 226 -12.50 -12.98 9.28
N VAL A 227 -13.11 -11.92 9.80
CA VAL A 227 -14.37 -12.04 10.56
C VAL A 227 -15.50 -12.65 9.71
N VAL A 228 -15.59 -12.29 8.42
CA VAL A 228 -16.59 -12.86 7.50
C VAL A 228 -16.31 -14.34 7.22
N LEU A 229 -15.05 -14.70 6.98
CA LEU A 229 -14.64 -16.06 6.61
C LEU A 229 -14.74 -17.09 7.74
N MET A 230 -14.30 -16.73 8.94
CA MET A 230 -14.16 -17.68 10.06
C MET A 230 -14.98 -17.30 11.30
N GLY A 231 -15.70 -16.18 11.27
CA GLY A 231 -16.44 -15.67 12.41
C GLY A 231 -15.57 -14.86 13.39
N SER A 232 -16.23 -14.04 14.20
CA SER A 232 -15.58 -13.06 15.07
C SER A 232 -14.79 -13.66 16.24
N LEU A 233 -15.18 -14.86 16.71
CA LEU A 233 -14.49 -15.56 17.80
C LEU A 233 -13.19 -16.20 17.30
N GLU A 234 -13.26 -16.87 16.15
CA GLU A 234 -12.11 -17.52 15.51
C GLU A 234 -11.11 -16.50 14.99
N ALA A 235 -11.58 -15.40 14.39
CA ALA A 235 -10.72 -14.32 13.90
C ALA A 235 -9.95 -13.59 15.02
N LYS A 236 -10.45 -13.65 16.25
CA LYS A 236 -9.77 -13.12 17.45
C LYS A 236 -8.87 -14.15 18.15
N GLY A 237 -8.79 -15.38 17.64
CA GLY A 237 -7.95 -16.45 18.18
C GLY A 237 -8.39 -16.95 19.56
N ASN A 238 -9.69 -17.16 19.78
CA ASN A 238 -10.23 -17.70 21.05
C ASN A 238 -9.83 -16.92 22.33
N ARG A 239 -9.44 -15.65 22.22
CA ARG A 239 -9.02 -14.78 23.34
C ARG A 239 -10.12 -14.41 24.34
N VAL A 240 -11.36 -14.87 24.16
CA VAL A 240 -12.46 -14.62 25.11
C VAL A 240 -12.19 -15.24 26.49
N VAL A 241 -11.25 -16.20 26.60
CA VAL A 241 -10.83 -16.79 27.88
C VAL A 241 -9.63 -16.06 28.52
N VAL A 242 -8.91 -15.19 27.80
CA VAL A 242 -7.67 -14.54 28.30
C VAL A 242 -7.69 -13.04 27.98
N SER A 243 -8.16 -12.26 28.95
CA SER A 243 -8.04 -10.79 29.09
C SER A 243 -8.50 -9.89 27.93
N THR A 244 -9.47 -9.03 28.23
CA THR A 244 -10.06 -7.99 27.36
C THR A 244 -9.06 -6.90 26.93
N GLU A 245 -7.84 -6.87 27.48
CA GLU A 245 -6.89 -5.76 27.33
C GLU A 245 -5.84 -5.95 26.21
N ILE A 246 -5.68 -7.16 25.64
CA ILE A 246 -4.67 -7.40 24.61
C ILE A 246 -5.29 -7.25 23.22
N CYS A 247 -5.10 -6.05 22.65
CA CYS A 247 -5.39 -5.74 21.26
C CYS A 247 -4.74 -6.78 20.31
N ASP A 248 -5.51 -7.39 19.40
CA ASP A 248 -4.97 -8.32 18.40
C ASP A 248 -3.92 -7.64 17.50
N SER A 249 -2.93 -8.40 17.02
CA SER A 249 -1.75 -7.88 16.29
C SER A 249 -2.12 -7.06 15.06
N LEU A 250 -3.22 -7.40 14.37
CA LEU A 250 -3.78 -6.58 13.28
C LEU A 250 -4.24 -5.20 13.77
N SER A 251 -4.99 -5.17 14.87
CA SER A 251 -5.45 -3.93 15.49
C SER A 251 -4.31 -3.05 15.99
N GLN A 252 -3.23 -3.65 16.49
CA GLN A 252 -2.05 -2.88 16.89
C GLN A 252 -1.46 -2.07 15.73
N ILE A 253 -1.57 -2.54 14.48
CA ILE A 253 -1.05 -1.82 13.31
C ILE A 253 -1.95 -0.65 12.92
N PHE A 254 -3.25 -0.87 12.78
CA PHE A 254 -4.16 0.20 12.31
C PHE A 254 -4.53 1.20 13.42
N LEU A 255 -4.39 0.84 14.70
CA LEU A 255 -4.55 1.74 15.85
C LEU A 255 -3.24 2.42 16.27
N GLU A 256 -2.10 2.07 15.66
CA GLU A 256 -0.83 2.74 15.95
C GLU A 256 -0.98 4.26 15.72
N PRO A 257 -0.34 5.12 16.54
CA PRO A 257 -0.24 6.54 16.24
C PRO A 257 0.33 6.80 14.85
N THR A 258 0.19 8.04 14.37
CA THR A 258 0.72 8.36 13.03
C THR A 258 2.23 8.13 12.97
N TYR A 259 2.71 7.60 11.83
CA TYR A 259 4.14 7.46 11.56
C TYR A 259 4.81 8.82 11.32
N PHE A 260 4.02 9.87 11.08
CA PHE A 260 4.47 11.21 10.71
C PHE A 260 3.90 12.30 11.64
N PRO A 261 4.11 12.23 12.97
CA PRO A 261 3.46 13.11 13.94
C PRO A 261 3.79 14.59 13.73
N SER A 262 5.02 14.93 13.33
CA SER A 262 5.39 16.33 13.06
C SER A 262 4.68 16.92 11.85
N LEU A 263 4.37 16.11 10.83
CA LEU A 263 3.63 16.56 9.64
C LEU A 263 2.15 16.76 9.97
N ASP A 264 1.60 15.92 10.84
CA ASP A 264 0.22 16.04 11.32
C ASP A 264 0.06 17.28 12.19
N ALA A 265 0.93 17.45 13.20
CA ALA A 265 0.94 18.63 14.06
C ALA A 265 1.09 19.94 13.26
N ALA A 266 1.95 19.97 12.24
CA ALA A 266 2.13 21.14 11.38
C ALA A 266 0.81 21.60 10.74
N LYS A 267 -0.05 20.67 10.33
CA LYS A 267 -1.36 20.99 9.74
C LYS A 267 -2.32 21.58 10.79
N THR A 268 -2.31 21.07 12.01
CA THR A 268 -3.11 21.63 13.12
C THR A 268 -2.76 23.08 13.38
N PHE A 269 -1.47 23.40 13.56
CA PHE A 269 -1.03 24.77 13.85
C PHE A 269 -1.28 25.74 12.68
N LEU A 270 -1.16 25.27 11.43
CA LEU A 270 -1.52 26.08 10.26
C LEU A 270 -3.02 26.41 10.21
N GLY A 271 -3.87 25.43 10.56
CA GLY A 271 -5.31 25.64 10.67
C GLY A 271 -5.63 26.70 11.74
N ASP A 272 -5.00 26.62 12.90
CA ASP A 272 -5.18 27.59 13.99
C ASP A 272 -4.71 28.99 13.60
N SER A 273 -3.54 29.12 12.95
CA SER A 273 -3.03 30.43 12.51
C SER A 273 -3.97 31.10 11.49
N LEU A 274 -4.49 30.35 10.52
CA LEU A 274 -5.41 30.87 9.53
C LEU A 274 -6.74 31.29 10.17
N ASN A 275 -7.24 30.52 11.14
CA ASN A 275 -8.45 30.87 11.90
C ASN A 275 -8.26 32.16 12.71
N HIS A 276 -7.08 32.37 13.31
CA HIS A 276 -6.76 33.59 14.04
C HIS A 276 -6.64 34.82 13.12
N GLU A 277 -6.09 34.67 11.91
CA GLU A 277 -6.05 35.74 10.91
C GLU A 277 -7.45 36.15 10.44
N HIS A 278 -8.36 35.18 10.23
CA HIS A 278 -9.74 35.45 9.83
C HIS A 278 -10.60 35.99 10.98
N GLY A 279 -10.34 35.60 12.23
CA GLY A 279 -11.04 36.10 13.41
C GLY A 279 -10.56 37.48 13.91
N GLY A 280 -9.32 37.85 13.62
CA GLY A 280 -8.71 39.13 14.03
C GLY A 280 -9.19 40.36 13.24
N GLY A 281 -9.87 40.15 12.09
CA GLY A 281 -10.33 41.23 11.21
C GLY A 281 -11.57 41.99 11.67
N VAL A 282 -12.33 41.49 12.66
CA VAL A 282 -13.62 42.08 13.07
C VAL A 282 -13.55 42.88 14.39
N GLY A 283 -12.41 42.86 15.09
CA GLY A 283 -12.33 43.30 16.50
C GLY A 283 -11.53 44.56 16.81
N ARG A 284 -11.15 45.40 15.82
CA ARG A 284 -10.24 46.54 16.09
C ARG A 284 -10.65 47.90 15.51
N SER A 285 -11.96 48.17 15.49
CA SER A 285 -12.47 49.55 15.34
C SER A 285 -13.60 49.82 16.33
N ARG A 286 -13.25 50.02 17.61
CA ARG A 286 -14.09 50.73 18.59
C ARG A 286 -13.28 51.05 19.84
N ARG A 287 -12.50 52.13 19.76
CA ARG A 287 -12.16 53.00 20.89
C ARG A 287 -11.56 54.29 20.35
N LYS A 288 -12.41 55.28 20.16
CA LYS A 288 -12.14 56.72 20.33
C LYS A 288 -13.44 57.49 20.08
N GLN A 289 -14.20 57.69 21.15
CA GLN A 289 -14.83 58.95 21.54
C GLN A 289 -15.26 58.81 23.00
#